data_AF-A0A069P658-F1
#
_entry.id   AF-A0A069P658-F1
#
_cell.length_a   1.000
_cell.length_b   1.000
_cell.length_c   1.000
_cell.angle_alpha   90.00
_cell.angle_beta   90.00
_cell.angle_gamma   90.00
#
_symmetry.space_group_name_H-M   'P 1'
#
loop_
_entity.id
_entity.type
_entity.pdbx_description
1 polymer ?
#
loop_
_entity_poly.entity_id
_entity_poly.type
_entity_poly.pdbx_seq_one_letter_code
_entity_poly.pdbx_strand_id
1 'polypeptide(L)'
;MEIIVETFRAFGEASAAAIRVRPLAGQGFSTALRVECSRSMRQQYPVGTLFRLAVKPIEREGTPLLYAHHAAPFERVTPDAAQRFIAEKYRRTGATMP
;
A
#
# COMPACT_ATOMS: atom_id res chain seq x y z
N MET A 1 4.98 -8.45 -6.89
CA MET A 1 5.76 -7.79 -5.83
C MET A 1 4.90 -7.78 -4.58
N GLU A 2 5.43 -7.99 -3.38
CA GLU A 2 4.63 -7.81 -2.15
C GLU A 2 5.14 -6.62 -1.38
N ILE A 3 4.22 -5.78 -0.93
CA ILE A 3 4.50 -4.57 -0.16
C ILE A 3 3.63 -4.53 1.09
N ILE A 4 4.02 -3.68 2.02
CA ILE A 4 3.19 -3.22 3.13
C ILE A 4 2.41 -1.99 2.70
N VAL A 5 1.10 -1.98 2.94
CA VAL A 5 0.25 -0.80 2.79
C VAL A 5 -0.40 -0.44 4.12
N GLU A 6 -0.77 0.82 4.24
CA GLU A 6 -1.52 1.36 5.36
C GLU A 6 -2.86 1.90 4.87
N THR A 7 -3.94 1.61 5.61
CA THR A 7 -5.23 2.28 5.39
C THR A 7 -5.20 3.69 5.97
N PHE A 8 -5.61 4.69 5.21
CA PHE A 8 -5.70 6.07 5.67
C PHE A 8 -7.03 6.69 5.25
N ARG A 9 -7.51 7.67 6.01
CA ARG A 9 -8.71 8.44 5.66
C ARG A 9 -8.31 9.59 4.76
N ALA A 10 -8.82 9.61 3.54
CA ALA A 10 -8.72 10.77 2.66
C ALA A 10 -9.76 11.80 3.12
N PHE A 11 -9.32 12.86 3.82
CA PHE A 11 -10.18 14.00 4.14
C PHE A 11 -10.32 14.88 2.89
N GLY A 12 -11.56 15.11 2.42
CA GLY A 12 -11.85 16.13 1.39
C GLY A 12 -12.27 15.65 0.00
N GLU A 13 -12.36 14.35 -0.28
CA GLU A 13 -12.94 13.87 -1.55
C GLU A 13 -14.41 13.47 -1.39
N ALA A 14 -15.30 13.97 -2.26
CA ALA A 14 -16.74 13.71 -2.29
C ALA A 14 -17.15 12.26 -2.63
N SER A 15 -16.24 11.30 -2.51
CA SER A 15 -16.48 9.89 -2.83
C SER A 15 -16.83 9.11 -1.57
N ALA A 16 -17.87 8.26 -1.66
CA ALA A 16 -18.31 7.34 -0.61
C ALA A 16 -17.21 6.38 -0.08
N ALA A 17 -16.06 6.31 -0.74
CA ALA A 17 -14.88 5.58 -0.30
C ALA A 17 -13.87 6.49 0.41
N ALA A 18 -14.20 6.92 1.63
CA ALA A 18 -13.32 7.77 2.46
C ALA A 18 -12.02 7.07 2.89
N ILE A 19 -11.96 5.73 2.81
CA ILE A 19 -10.80 4.93 3.21
C ILE A 19 -9.99 4.54 1.98
N ARG A 20 -8.73 4.95 1.96
CA ARG A 20 -7.75 4.62 0.93
C ARG A 20 -6.59 3.83 1.51
N VAL A 21 -5.76 3.30 0.64
CA VAL A 21 -4.51 2.63 1.00
C VAL A 21 -3.35 3.29 0.28
N ARG A 22 -2.23 3.39 1.00
CA ARG A 22 -0.95 3.90 0.49
C ARG A 22 0.18 2.92 0.83
N PRO A 23 1.28 2.89 0.07
CA PRO A 23 2.46 2.13 0.44
C PRO A 23 3.07 2.70 1.72
N LEU A 24 3.59 1.84 2.59
CA LEU A 24 4.39 2.29 3.73
C LEU A 24 5.77 2.77 3.24
N ALA A 25 6.31 3.82 3.85
CA ALA A 25 7.61 4.38 3.48
C ALA A 25 8.75 3.35 3.65
N GLY A 26 9.84 3.52 2.87
CA GLY A 26 11.02 2.65 2.94
C GLY A 26 11.00 1.44 1.99
N GLN A 27 9.99 1.32 1.13
CA GLN A 27 9.85 0.22 0.16
C GLN A 27 10.25 0.60 -1.28
N GLY A 28 10.82 1.79 -1.48
CA GLY A 28 11.15 2.32 -2.81
C GLY A 28 9.95 2.86 -3.61
N PHE A 29 8.77 2.93 -2.99
CA PHE A 29 7.57 3.53 -3.57
C PHE A 29 7.23 4.85 -2.87
N SER A 30 6.74 5.83 -3.63
CA SER A 30 6.21 7.06 -3.05
C SER A 30 4.96 6.76 -2.22
N THR A 31 4.87 7.34 -1.03
CA THR A 31 3.66 7.27 -0.18
C THR A 31 2.49 8.05 -0.77
N ALA A 32 2.72 8.89 -1.78
CA ALA A 32 1.70 9.57 -2.55
C ALA A 32 1.11 8.70 -3.69
N LEU A 33 1.74 7.56 -4.00
CA LEU A 33 1.30 6.69 -5.08
C LEU A 33 0.01 5.98 -4.69
N ARG A 34 -0.97 5.99 -5.60
CA ARG A 34 -2.27 5.34 -5.35
C ARG A 34 -2.13 3.82 -5.39
N VAL A 35 -2.66 3.16 -4.36
CA VAL A 35 -2.86 1.71 -4.38
C VAL A 35 -4.33 1.40 -4.64
N GLU A 36 -4.60 0.73 -5.76
CA GLU A 36 -5.91 0.15 -6.04
C GLU A 36 -5.98 -1.25 -5.43
N CYS A 37 -7.05 -1.52 -4.69
CA CYS A 37 -7.29 -2.78 -3.98
C CYS A 37 -8.79 -2.89 -3.67
N SER A 38 -9.22 -4.07 -3.22
CA SER A 38 -10.63 -4.33 -2.90
C SER A 38 -11.21 -3.31 -1.92
N ARG A 39 -12.39 -2.77 -2.23
CA ARG A 39 -13.11 -1.84 -1.33
C ARG A 39 -13.52 -2.53 -0.03
N SER A 40 -13.95 -3.79 -0.12
CA SER A 40 -14.37 -4.60 1.03
C SER A 40 -13.23 -4.72 2.04
N MET A 41 -12.01 -4.97 1.58
CA MET A 41 -10.82 -5.03 2.44
C MET A 41 -10.60 -3.72 3.22
N ARG A 42 -10.73 -2.57 2.56
CA ARG A 42 -10.51 -1.25 3.21
C ARG A 42 -11.58 -0.91 4.24
N GLN A 43 -12.80 -1.41 4.06
CA GLN A 43 -13.93 -1.13 4.96
C GLN A 43 -14.01 -2.14 6.11
N GLN A 44 -13.41 -3.32 5.96
CA GLN A 44 -13.45 -4.39 6.96
C GLN A 44 -12.56 -4.12 8.18
N TYR A 45 -11.60 -3.21 8.08
CA TYR A 45 -10.61 -2.94 9.14
C TYR A 45 -10.53 -1.45 9.47
N PRO A 46 -10.14 -1.10 10.72
CA PRO A 46 -9.97 0.29 11.12
C PRO A 46 -8.87 0.99 10.30
N VAL A 47 -9.00 2.31 10.17
CA VAL A 47 -7.96 3.17 9.58
C VAL A 47 -6.66 3.06 10.40
N GLY A 48 -5.51 3.04 9.73
CA GLY A 48 -4.18 2.83 10.31
C GLY A 48 -3.76 1.36 10.35
N THR A 49 -4.56 0.45 9.82
CA THR A 49 -4.21 -0.97 9.75
C THR A 49 -3.17 -1.21 8.66
N LEU A 50 -2.16 -2.02 8.98
CA LEU A 50 -1.11 -2.42 8.06
C LEU A 50 -1.39 -3.78 7.44
N PHE A 51 -1.22 -3.88 6.12
CA PHE A 51 -1.43 -5.11 5.38
C PHE A 51 -0.24 -5.42 4.48
N ARG A 52 0.15 -6.69 4.48
CA ARG A 52 1.03 -7.27 3.48
C ARG A 52 0.17 -7.83 2.35
N LEU A 53 0.40 -7.38 1.13
CA LEU A 53 -0.29 -7.92 -0.05
C LEU A 53 0.57 -7.83 -1.31
N ALA A 54 0.22 -8.66 -2.29
CA ALA A 54 0.84 -8.64 -3.60
C ALA A 54 0.25 -7.52 -4.47
N VAL A 55 1.14 -6.68 -5.01
CA VAL A 55 0.83 -5.61 -5.95
C VAL A 55 1.61 -5.76 -7.26
N LYS A 56 1.06 -5.15 -8.30
CA LYS A 56 1.69 -4.97 -9.60
C LYS A 56 1.75 -3.47 -9.91
N PRO A 57 2.93 -2.89 -10.18
CA PRO A 57 3.00 -1.54 -10.74
C PRO A 57 2.38 -1.56 -12.13
N ILE A 58 1.43 -0.66 -12.35
CA ILE A 58 0.81 -0.44 -13.65
C ILE A 58 0.82 1.06 -13.94
N GLU A 59 0.70 1.39 -15.21
CA GLU A 59 0.46 2.76 -15.64
C GLU A 59 -0.96 2.82 -16.20
N ARG A 60 -1.73 3.79 -15.72
CA ARG A 60 -3.09 4.04 -16.19
C ARG A 60 -3.18 5.49 -16.65
N GLU A 61 -3.45 5.70 -17.93
CA GLU A 61 -3.59 7.04 -18.52
C GLU A 61 -2.37 7.95 -18.23
N GLY A 62 -1.15 7.38 -18.33
CA GLY A 62 0.10 8.10 -18.03
C GLY A 62 0.39 8.29 -16.54
N THR A 63 -0.45 7.78 -15.64
CA THR A 63 -0.27 7.87 -14.19
C THR A 63 0.20 6.54 -13.60
N PRO A 64 1.36 6.48 -12.92
CA PRO A 64 1.83 5.27 -12.26
C PRO A 64 1.00 4.97 -11.00
N LEU A 65 0.54 3.74 -10.85
CA LEU A 65 -0.21 3.27 -9.69
C LEU A 65 0.13 1.82 -9.34
N LEU A 66 -0.17 1.41 -8.11
CA LEU A 66 -0.01 0.02 -7.67
C LEU A 66 -1.36 -0.68 -7.67
N TYR A 67 -1.50 -1.72 -8.47
CA TYR A 67 -2.71 -2.52 -8.54
C TYR A 67 -2.56 -3.78 -7.71
N ALA A 68 -3.46 -3.97 -6.75
CA ALA A 68 -3.66 -5.21 -6.02
C ALA A 68 -4.92 -5.90 -6.53
N HIS A 69 -4.78 -7.15 -6.94
CA HIS A 69 -5.94 -7.93 -7.36
C HIS A 69 -6.90 -8.13 -6.18
N HIS A 70 -8.21 -7.95 -6.39
CA HIS A 70 -9.20 -8.00 -5.31
C HIS A 70 -9.30 -9.36 -4.61
N ALA A 71 -8.97 -10.45 -5.33
CA ALA A 71 -8.90 -11.81 -4.79
C ALA A 71 -7.48 -12.22 -4.34
N ALA A 72 -6.50 -11.31 -4.41
CA ALA A 72 -5.18 -11.62 -3.89
C ALA A 72 -5.25 -11.82 -2.37
N PRO A 73 -4.52 -12.81 -1.82
CA PRO A 73 -4.41 -12.96 -0.39
C PRO A 73 -3.75 -11.71 0.21
N PHE A 74 -4.29 -11.27 1.34
CA PHE A 74 -3.73 -10.20 2.15
C PHE A 74 -3.59 -10.69 3.58
N GLU A 75 -2.57 -10.19 4.26
CA GLU A 75 -2.30 -10.51 5.65
C GLU A 75 -2.19 -9.22 6.45
N ARG A 76 -2.86 -9.16 7.60
CA ARG A 76 -2.70 -8.04 8.52
C ARG A 76 -1.43 -8.24 9.33
N VAL A 77 -0.59 -7.23 9.39
CA VAL A 77 0.69 -7.27 10.10
C VAL A 77 0.76 -6.19 11.18
N THR A 78 1.58 -6.41 12.20
CA THR A 78 1.88 -5.38 13.21
C THR A 78 2.90 -4.38 12.66
N PRO A 79 3.01 -3.17 13.25
CA PRO A 79 4.02 -2.19 12.87
C PRO A 79 5.45 -2.75 12.91
N ASP A 80 5.78 -3.53 13.95
CA ASP A 80 7.10 -4.17 14.06
C ASP A 80 7.35 -5.20 12.95
N ALA A 81 6.35 -6.03 12.63
CA ALA A 81 6.46 -7.01 11.56
C ALA A 81 6.59 -6.34 10.18
N ALA A 82 5.84 -5.24 9.97
CA ALA A 82 5.94 -4.42 8.78
C ALA A 82 7.34 -3.82 8.62
N GLN A 83 7.88 -3.20 9.67
CA GLN A 83 9.23 -2.63 9.64
C GLN A 83 10.29 -3.70 9.38
N ARG A 84 10.18 -4.88 10.00
CA ARG A 84 11.09 -6.02 9.74
C ARG A 84 11.04 -6.45 8.28
N PHE A 85 9.84 -6.65 7.74
CA PHE A 85 9.67 -7.02 6.33
C PHE A 85 10.30 -5.99 5.39
N ILE A 86 10.12 -4.71 5.66
CA ILE A 86 10.71 -3.62 4.87
C ILE A 86 12.24 -3.65 5.00
N ALA A 87 12.75 -3.77 6.23
CA ALA A 87 14.17 -3.83 6.52
C ALA A 87 14.84 -5.10 5.97
N GLU A 88 14.12 -6.20 5.74
CA GLU A 88 14.67 -7.41 5.14
C GLU A 88 14.65 -7.34 3.61
N LYS A 89 13.51 -6.95 3.05
CA LYS A 89 13.25 -7.01 1.60
C LYS A 89 13.72 -5.77 0.83
N TYR A 90 13.74 -4.60 1.47
CA TYR A 90 14.00 -3.31 0.84
C TYR A 90 15.22 -2.56 1.40
N ARG A 91 15.92 -3.09 2.43
CA ARG A 91 17.15 -2.50 2.99
C ARG A 91 18.23 -2.18 1.95
N ARG A 92 18.36 -3.04 0.92
CA ARG A 92 19.43 -2.92 -0.09
C ARG A 92 19.05 -2.04 -1.27
N THR A 93 17.80 -1.57 -1.34
CA THR A 93 17.29 -0.76 -2.46
C THR A 93 17.19 0.73 -2.10
N GLY A 94 17.59 1.11 -0.87
CA GLY A 94 17.71 2.50 -0.44
C GLY A 94 18.95 3.24 -0.95
N ALA A 95 19.79 2.59 -1.76
CA ALA A 95 20.84 3.26 -2.51
C ALA A 95 20.35 3.47 -3.95
N THR A 96 20.41 4.72 -4.42
CA THR A 96 20.18 5.19 -5.80
C THR A 96 18.73 5.63 -6.06
N MET A 97 18.41 6.85 -6.48
CA MET A 97 19.09 8.09 -6.91
C MET A 97 17.92 9.07 -7.27
N PRO A 98 18.12 10.20 -7.96
CA PRO A 98 19.01 11.34 -7.75
C PRO A 98 18.22 12.65 -7.47
#